data_AF-A0A9D5W2V6-F1
#
_entry.id   AF-A0A9D5W2V6-F1
#
_cell.length_a   1.000
_cell.length_b   1.000
_cell.length_c   1.000
_cell.angle_alpha   90.00
_cell.angle_beta   90.00
_cell.angle_gamma   90.00
#
_symmetry.space_group_name_H-M   'P 1'
#
loop_
_entity.id
_entity.type
_entity.pdbx_description
1 polymer ?
#
loop_
_entity_poly.entity_id
_entity_poly.type
_entity_poly.pdbx_seq_one_letter_code
_entity_poly.pdbx_strand_id
1 'polypeptide(L)' 'MGKAKEVKPGQRTGKDGGIFQEQGPKGGMRPNFATIPDNTTAPPTSKPNSTWKEIDRTPDSKK' A
#
# COMPACT_ATOMS: atom_id res chain seq x y z
N MET A 1 -12.33 4.82 11.77
CA MET A 1 -11.42 4.39 10.69
C MET A 1 -10.00 4.60 11.17
N GLY A 2 -9.19 3.53 11.28
CA GLY A 2 -7.76 3.67 11.61
C GLY A 2 -7.05 4.50 10.54
N LYS A 3 -5.89 5.09 10.87
CA LYS A 3 -5.08 5.78 9.85
C LYS A 3 -4.72 4.79 8.73
N ALA A 4 -4.98 5.17 7.48
CA ALA A 4 -4.54 4.42 6.31
C ALA A 4 -3.01 4.25 6.35
N LYS A 5 -2.52 3.03 6.11
CA LYS A 5 -1.10 2.72 6.14
C LYS A 5 -0.43 3.17 4.84
N GLU A 6 0.77 3.73 4.96
CA GLU A 6 1.64 4.03 3.82
C GLU A 6 2.82 3.06 3.82
N VAL A 7 3.12 2.51 2.64
CA VAL A 7 4.20 1.56 2.43
C VAL A 7 5.08 2.06 1.29
N LYS A 8 6.39 2.12 1.51
CA LYS A 8 7.33 2.51 0.46
C LYS A 8 7.61 1.35 -0.48
N PRO A 9 7.96 1.59 -1.76
CA PRO A 9 8.60 0.59 -2.60
C PRO A 9 9.74 -0.11 -1.86
N GLY A 10 9.78 -1.44 -1.90
CA GLY A 10 10.81 -2.23 -1.19
C GLY A 10 10.53 -2.44 0.31
N GLN A 11 9.50 -1.83 0.89
CA GLN A 11 9.08 -2.06 2.27
C GLN A 11 8.08 -3.22 2.35
N ARG A 12 8.15 -4.00 3.43
CA ARG A 12 7.23 -5.11 3.68
C ARG A 12 5.91 -4.64 4.29
N THR A 13 4.79 -5.15 3.81
CA THR A 13 3.42 -4.83 4.31
C THR A 13 3.16 -5.34 5.72
N GLY A 14 3.87 -6.37 6.18
CA GLY A 14 3.59 -7.03 7.46
C GLY A 14 2.22 -7.72 7.42
N LYS A 15 1.42 -7.62 8.48
CA LYS A 15 0.06 -8.19 8.56
C LYS A 15 -1.05 -7.30 7.97
N ASP A 16 -0.65 -6.30 7.17
CA ASP A 16 -1.55 -5.30 6.62
C ASP A 16 -1.40 -5.29 5.10
N GLY A 17 -1.58 -6.46 4.49
CA GLY A 17 -1.80 -6.61 3.07
C GLY A 17 -3.18 -6.07 2.69
N GLY A 18 -3.38 -5.85 1.40
CA GLY A 18 -4.61 -5.25 0.89
C GLY A 18 -4.41 -4.61 -0.48
N ILE A 19 -5.31 -3.69 -0.79
CA ILE A 19 -5.27 -2.87 -2.00
C ILE A 19 -4.69 -1.51 -1.63
N PHE A 20 -3.69 -1.09 -2.39
CA PHE A 20 -3.01 0.17 -2.24
C PHE A 20 -3.16 1.02 -3.50
N GLN A 21 -3.23 2.33 -3.32
CA GLN A 21 -3.19 3.31 -4.39
C GLN A 21 -1.88 4.10 -4.31
N GLU A 22 -1.26 4.37 -5.45
CA GLU A 22 -0.04 5.18 -5.49
C GLU A 22 -0.33 6.62 -5.07
N GLN A 23 0.46 7.11 -4.11
CA GLN A 23 0.43 8.49 -3.64
C GLN A 23 1.77 9.17 -3.97
N GLY A 24 1.70 10.29 -4.67
CA GLY A 24 2.88 11.08 -5.00
C GLY A 24 3.49 11.78 -3.76
N PRO A 25 4.71 12.31 -3.87
CA PRO A 25 5.44 12.91 -2.74
C PRO A 25 4.76 14.11 -2.08
N LYS A 26 3.82 14.77 -2.78
CA LYS A 26 3.02 15.89 -2.24
C LYS A 26 1.64 15.44 -1.73
N GLY A 27 1.40 14.14 -1.63
CA GLY A 27 0.14 13.57 -1.15
C GLY A 27 -0.95 13.37 -2.22
N GLY A 28 -0.70 13.72 -3.49
CA GLY A 28 -1.65 13.54 -4.58
C GLY A 28 -1.80 12.07 -4.99
N MET A 29 -3.04 11.57 -4.98
CA MET A 29 -3.36 10.19 -5.38
C MET A 29 -3.29 10.03 -6.90
N ARG A 30 -2.82 8.87 -7.36
CA ARG A 30 -2.75 8.52 -8.78
C ARG A 30 -3.69 7.35 -9.09
N PRO A 31 -4.20 7.23 -10.32
CA PRO A 31 -4.99 6.06 -10.74
C PRO A 31 -4.09 4.85 -11.01
N ASN A 32 -3.18 4.53 -10.09
CA ASN A 32 -2.33 3.36 -10.11
C ASN A 32 -2.57 2.57 -8.82
N PHE A 33 -2.82 1.28 -8.94
CA PHE A 33 -3.24 0.43 -7.84
C PHE A 33 -2.42 -0.85 -7.82
N ALA A 34 -2.14 -1.34 -6.61
CA ALA A 34 -1.47 -2.62 -6.41
C ALA A 34 -2.16 -3.39 -5.28
N THR A 35 -2.44 -4.65 -5.55
CA THR A 35 -2.79 -5.61 -4.51
C THR A 35 -1.50 -6.18 -3.93
N ILE A 36 -1.21 -5.91 -2.67
CA ILE A 36 0.00 -6.36 -2.00
C ILE A 36 -0.42 -7.28 -0.85
N PRO A 37 -0.11 -8.59 -0.90
CA PRO A 37 -0.46 -9.51 0.16
C PRO A 37 0.25 -9.21 1.49
N ASP A 38 -0.16 -9.90 2.55
CA ASP A 38 0.57 -9.89 3.81
C ASP A 38 2.01 -10.38 3.60
N ASN A 39 2.91 -9.86 4.44
CA ASN A 39 4.31 -10.19 4.50
C ASN A 39 5.01 -10.14 3.13
N THR A 40 4.51 -9.30 2.23
CA THR A 40 5.03 -9.13 0.88
C THR A 40 5.71 -7.77 0.75
N THR A 41 6.79 -7.73 -0.03
CA THR A 41 7.50 -6.49 -0.34
C THR A 41 6.71 -5.69 -1.36
N ALA A 42 6.47 -4.42 -1.08
CA ALA A 42 5.74 -3.55 -1.99
C ALA A 42 6.52 -3.33 -3.30
N PRO A 43 5.83 -3.35 -4.46
CA PRO A 43 6.45 -3.18 -5.75
C PRO A 43 6.98 -1.75 -5.96
N PRO A 44 7.83 -1.51 -6.96
CA PRO A 44 8.16 -0.15 -7.41
C PRO A 44 6.90 0.62 -7.80
N THR A 45 6.89 1.92 -7.50
CA THR A 45 5.87 2.87 -7.96
C THR A 45 6.18 3.37 -9.37
N SER A 46 5.19 3.96 -10.04
CA SER A 46 5.36 4.49 -11.40
C SER A 46 6.25 5.73 -11.45
N LYS A 47 6.39 6.47 -10.33
CA LYS A 47 7.24 7.66 -10.22
C LYS A 47 8.08 7.65 -8.94
N PRO A 48 9.30 8.21 -8.99
CA PRO A 48 10.19 8.29 -7.82
C PRO A 48 9.53 9.05 -6.66
N ASN A 49 9.93 8.71 -5.45
CA ASN A 49 9.45 9.30 -4.20
C ASN A 49 7.93 9.15 -3.96
N SER A 50 7.28 8.22 -4.64
CA SER A 50 5.87 7.88 -4.40
C SER A 50 5.74 6.71 -3.41
N THR A 51 4.64 6.68 -2.66
CA THR A 51 4.29 5.63 -1.70
C THR A 51 3.05 4.86 -2.16
N TRP A 52 2.82 3.70 -1.55
CA TRP A 52 1.58 2.95 -1.65
C TRP A 52 0.73 3.26 -0.43
N LYS A 53 -0.41 3.91 -0.63
CA LYS A 53 -1.37 4.21 0.44
C LYS A 53 -2.49 3.19 0.43
N GLU A 54 -2.72 2.55 1.56
CA GLU A 54 -3.77 1.56 1.74
C GLU A 54 -5.15 2.21 1.52
N ILE A 55 -5.95 1.58 0.66
CA ILE A 55 -7.35 1.96 0.45
C ILE A 55 -8.32 0.90 0.96
N ASP A 56 -7.89 -0.36 0.98
CA ASP A 56 -8.66 -1.48 1.51
C ASP A 56 -7.71 -2.53 2.11
N ARG A 57 -7.98 -2.97 3.34
CA ARG A 57 -7.15 -3.96 4.06
C ARG A 57 -7.73 -5.34 3.80
N THR A 58 -6.87 -6.32 3.51
CA THR A 58 -7.28 -7.72 3.52
C THR A 58 -7.78 -8.08 4.92
N PRO A 59 -9.03 -8.56 5.09
CA PRO A 59 -9.54 -8.96 6.39
C PRO A 59 -8.72 -10.12 6.97
N ASP A 60 -8.39 -10.04 8.25
CA ASP A 60 -7.73 -11.15 8.94
C ASP A 60 -8.71 -12.35 9.00
N SER A 61 -8.26 -13.52 8.55
CA SER A 61 -9.03 -14.77 8.69
C SER A 61 -9.24 -15.08 10.17
N LYS A 62 -10.48 -15.06 10.64
CA LYS A 62 -10.86 -15.61 11.95
C LYS A 62 -11.03 -17.11 11.79
N LYS A 63 -10.13 -17.89 12.39
CA LYS A 63 -10.33 -19.33 12.62
C LYS A 63 -11.19 -19.55 13.86
#